data_AF-A0A0A6PB51-F1
#
_entry.id   AF-A0A0A6PB51-F1
#
_cell.length_a   1.000
_cell.length_b   1.000
_cell.length_c   1.000
_cell.angle_alpha   90.00
_cell.angle_beta   90.00
_cell.angle_gamma   90.00
#
_symmetry.space_group_name_H-M   'P 1'
#
loop_
_entity.id
_entity.type
_entity.pdbx_description
1 polymer ?
#
loop_
_entity_poly.entity_id
_entity_poly.type
_entity_poly.pdbx_seq_one_letter_code
_entity_poly.pdbx_strand_id
1 'polypeptide(L)'
;MELVGWEKNRFVVIVIDPELEAWMWQDNPHIAKAFGFNKSSSLRDWLCSQGLWPLDSAKPPDPKLAFEKTLKVSQAKIPSVVFKKICSSVSFKNCVDGAFGLLKSTLQNWFPHE
;
A
#
# COMPACT_ATOMS: atom_id res chain seq x y z
N MET A 1 10.85 25.15 -26.58
CA MET A 1 11.13 25.47 -25.16
C MET A 1 10.21 24.60 -24.34
N GLU A 2 10.74 23.52 -23.76
CA GLU A 2 9.93 22.69 -22.85
C GLU A 2 9.74 23.49 -21.56
N LEU A 3 8.48 23.74 -21.17
CA LEU A 3 8.02 24.70 -20.16
C LEU A 3 8.61 24.50 -18.74
N VAL A 4 9.45 23.49 -18.52
CA VAL A 4 9.97 23.08 -17.21
C VAL A 4 11.50 22.93 -17.15
N GLY A 5 12.25 23.21 -18.23
CA GLY A 5 13.72 23.23 -18.19
C GLY A 5 14.42 21.86 -18.17
N TRP A 6 13.66 20.76 -18.28
CA TRP A 6 14.19 19.39 -18.41
C TRP A 6 13.82 18.83 -19.77
N GLU A 7 14.72 18.02 -20.35
CA GLU A 7 14.41 17.24 -21.54
C GLU A 7 13.32 16.20 -21.24
N LYS A 8 12.38 16.02 -22.17
CA LYS A 8 11.24 15.08 -22.08
C LYS A 8 11.53 13.69 -21.52
N ASN A 9 12.71 13.12 -21.77
CA ASN A 9 13.07 11.76 -21.33
C ASN A 9 13.82 11.71 -19.99
N ARG A 10 14.03 12.87 -19.35
CA ARG A 10 14.79 13.01 -18.10
C ARG A 10 13.89 13.12 -16.86
N PHE A 11 12.57 13.10 -17.05
CA PHE A 11 11.60 13.14 -15.97
C PHE A 11 10.32 12.38 -16.35
N VAL A 12 9.58 11.95 -15.34
CA VAL A 12 8.20 11.44 -15.48
C VAL A 12 7.37 12.03 -14.35
N VAL A 13 6.14 12.43 -14.64
CA VAL A 13 5.19 12.90 -13.62
C VAL A 13 4.24 11.75 -13.31
N ILE A 14 4.19 11.36 -12.04
CA ILE A 14 3.36 10.25 -11.55
C ILE A 14 2.49 10.80 -10.44
N VAL A 15 1.17 10.70 -10.62
CA VAL A 15 0.19 11.04 -9.59
C VAL A 15 -0.31 9.72 -9.01
N ILE A 16 -0.08 9.53 -7.71
CA ILE A 16 -0.58 8.37 -6.97
C ILE A 16 -1.82 8.84 -6.22
N ASP A 17 -2.97 8.37 -6.67
CA ASP A 17 -4.28 8.58 -6.03
C ASP A 17 -5.03 7.23 -6.10
N PRO A 18 -5.12 6.45 -5.01
CA PRO A 18 -5.07 6.87 -3.61
C PRO A 18 -3.78 6.50 -2.85
N GLU A 19 -3.77 6.87 -1.57
CA GLU A 19 -2.74 6.66 -0.52
C GLU A 19 -2.05 5.27 -0.57
N LEU A 20 -0.79 5.18 -0.12
CA LEU A 20 0.03 3.95 -0.14
C LEU A 20 -0.67 2.73 0.51
N GLU A 21 -1.54 2.99 1.49
CA GLU A 21 -2.38 2.03 2.17
C GLU A 21 -3.32 1.29 1.21
N ALA A 22 -3.78 1.93 0.14
CA ALA A 22 -4.65 1.30 -0.84
C ALA A 22 -4.01 0.07 -1.50
N TRP A 23 -2.68 0.04 -1.59
CA TRP A 23 -1.92 -1.06 -2.19
C TRP A 23 -1.56 -2.15 -1.18
N MET A 24 -1.59 -1.86 0.12
CA MET A 24 -1.29 -2.86 1.13
C MET A 24 -2.45 -3.80 1.38
N TRP A 25 -3.69 -3.33 1.25
CA TRP A 25 -4.89 -4.10 1.55
C TRP A 25 -5.16 -5.15 0.48
N GLN A 26 -4.50 -6.30 0.64
CA GLN A 26 -4.80 -7.56 -0.01
C GLN A 26 -5.33 -8.53 1.04
N ASP A 27 -6.07 -9.57 0.64
CA ASP A 27 -6.43 -10.65 1.56
C ASP A 27 -5.18 -11.52 1.86
N ASN A 28 -4.28 -10.96 2.65
CA ASN A 28 -2.95 -11.51 2.89
C ASN A 28 -2.63 -11.52 4.40
N PRO A 29 -2.35 -12.70 4.99
CA PRO A 29 -2.04 -12.82 6.41
C PRO A 29 -0.79 -12.03 6.85
N HIS A 30 0.09 -11.67 5.92
CA HIS A 30 1.28 -10.87 6.22
C HIS A 30 0.96 -9.46 6.72
N ILE A 31 -0.21 -8.89 6.36
CA ILE A 31 -0.62 -7.56 6.81
C ILE A 31 -0.88 -7.58 8.31
N ALA A 32 -1.71 -8.52 8.80
CA ALA A 32 -2.00 -8.67 10.23
C ALA A 32 -0.71 -8.89 11.05
N LYS A 33 0.21 -9.70 10.51
CA LYS A 33 1.53 -9.93 11.11
C LYS A 33 2.39 -8.67 11.16
N ALA A 34 2.35 -7.82 10.13
CA ALA A 34 3.14 -6.58 10.09
C ALA A 34 2.71 -5.59 11.18
N PHE A 35 1.40 -5.52 11.45
CA PHE A 35 0.84 -4.75 12.57
C PHE A 35 1.12 -5.40 13.94
N GLY A 36 1.39 -6.71 14.00
CA GLY A 36 1.37 -7.45 15.26
C GLY A 36 -0.04 -7.48 15.85
N PHE A 37 -1.03 -7.67 14.97
CA PHE A 37 -2.43 -7.73 15.33
C PHE A 37 -2.75 -9.12 15.91
N ASN A 38 -2.95 -9.20 17.23
CA ASN A 38 -3.10 -10.45 17.97
C ASN A 38 -4.47 -10.54 18.65
N LYS A 39 -5.57 -10.36 17.90
CA LYS A 39 -6.93 -10.59 18.41
C LYS A 39 -7.40 -12.01 18.11
N SER A 40 -8.49 -12.43 18.78
CA SER A 40 -9.10 -13.74 18.56
C SER A 40 -9.71 -13.89 17.17
N SER A 41 -10.16 -12.79 16.56
CA SER A 41 -10.67 -12.74 15.18
C SER A 41 -9.57 -12.28 14.19
N SER A 42 -9.74 -12.61 12.91
CA SER A 42 -8.83 -12.13 11.86
C SER A 42 -8.89 -10.61 11.73
N LEU A 43 -7.85 -9.99 11.17
CA LEU A 43 -7.83 -8.54 10.94
C LEU A 43 -8.99 -8.10 10.04
N ARG A 44 -9.33 -8.90 9.02
CA ARG A 44 -10.45 -8.63 8.11
C ARG A 44 -11.79 -8.66 8.85
N ASP A 45 -12.03 -9.68 9.68
CA ASP A 45 -13.25 -9.78 10.48
C ASP A 45 -13.36 -8.63 11.48
N TRP A 46 -12.24 -8.25 12.09
CA TRP A 46 -12.21 -7.11 12.99
C TRP A 46 -12.57 -5.81 12.26
N LEU A 47 -11.94 -5.52 11.12
CA LEU A 47 -12.27 -4.33 10.32
C LEU A 47 -13.72 -4.34 9.82
N CYS A 48 -14.25 -5.51 9.46
CA CYS A 48 -15.66 -5.68 9.11
C CYS A 48 -16.59 -5.38 10.30
N SER A 49 -16.26 -5.87 11.50
CA SER A 49 -17.03 -5.57 12.72
C SER A 49 -17.03 -4.08 13.09
N GLN A 50 -16.02 -3.34 12.65
CA GLN A 50 -15.92 -1.88 12.84
C GLN A 50 -16.58 -1.09 11.71
N GLY A 51 -17.16 -1.75 10.70
CA GLY A 51 -17.74 -1.10 9.52
C GLY A 51 -16.71 -0.47 8.57
N LEU A 52 -15.42 -0.82 8.72
CA LEU A 52 -14.31 -0.24 7.95
C LEU A 52 -13.96 -1.04 6.69
N TRP A 53 -14.36 -2.31 6.63
CA TRP A 53 -14.13 -3.17 5.47
C TRP A 53 -15.37 -4.03 5.18
N PRO A 54 -16.20 -3.65 4.19
CA PRO A 54 -17.35 -4.44 3.77
C PRO A 54 -16.94 -5.82 3.22
N LEU A 55 -17.75 -6.85 3.46
CA LEU A 55 -17.44 -8.22 3.04
C LEU A 55 -17.22 -8.36 1.53
N ASP A 56 -18.06 -7.68 0.74
CA ASP A 56 -18.04 -7.73 -0.73
C ASP A 56 -16.95 -6.84 -1.37
N SER A 57 -16.15 -6.14 -0.55
CA SER A 57 -15.09 -5.26 -1.03
C SER A 57 -13.73 -5.93 -0.96
N ALA A 58 -12.98 -5.87 -2.07
CA ALA A 58 -11.61 -6.40 -2.14
C ALA A 58 -10.62 -5.63 -1.22
N LYS A 59 -10.94 -4.38 -0.86
CA LYS A 59 -10.16 -3.52 0.05
C LYS A 59 -11.08 -2.58 0.84
N PRO A 60 -10.62 -1.98 1.96
CA PRO A 60 -11.36 -0.93 2.66
C PRO A 60 -11.68 0.26 1.73
N PRO A 61 -12.89 0.85 1.83
CA PRO A 61 -13.24 2.07 1.10
C PRO A 61 -12.37 3.27 1.50
N ASP A 62 -11.95 3.31 2.78
CA ASP A 62 -10.99 4.28 3.31
C ASP A 62 -9.76 3.52 3.86
N PRO A 63 -8.75 3.28 2.99
CA PRO A 63 -7.54 2.55 3.34
C PRO A 63 -6.76 3.13 4.51
N LYS A 64 -6.68 4.46 4.63
CA LYS A 64 -5.92 5.12 5.68
C LYS A 64 -6.65 5.11 7.00
N LEU A 65 -7.96 5.35 7.03
CA LEU A 65 -8.72 5.20 8.26
C LEU A 65 -8.62 3.77 8.80
N ALA A 66 -8.73 2.77 7.94
CA ALA A 66 -8.53 1.37 8.31
C ALA A 66 -7.12 1.13 8.89
N PHE A 67 -6.08 1.73 8.28
CA PHE A 67 -4.70 1.62 8.74
C PHE A 67 -4.52 2.25 10.12
N GLU A 68 -4.96 3.49 10.31
CA GLU A 68 -4.84 4.23 11.56
C GLU A 68 -5.59 3.55 12.70
N LYS A 69 -6.80 3.03 12.44
CA LYS A 69 -7.60 2.29 13.42
C LYS A 69 -6.91 0.98 13.80
N THR A 70 -6.36 0.26 12.82
CA THR A 70 -5.59 -0.97 13.06
C THR A 70 -4.34 -0.67 13.90
N LEU A 71 -3.57 0.37 13.56
CA LEU A 71 -2.36 0.76 14.27
C LEU A 71 -2.63 1.09 15.74
N LYS A 72 -3.74 1.78 16.05
CA LYS A 72 -4.13 2.13 17.42
C LYS A 72 -4.32 0.90 18.31
N VAL A 73 -4.90 -0.17 17.77
CA VAL A 73 -5.22 -1.40 18.54
C VAL A 73 -4.15 -2.48 18.43
N SER A 74 -3.12 -2.28 17.61
CA SER A 74 -2.04 -3.25 17.37
C SER A 74 -0.80 -2.99 18.22
N GLN A 75 0.12 -3.96 18.23
CA GLN A 75 1.41 -3.81 18.90
C GLN A 75 2.32 -2.81 18.19
N ALA A 76 2.29 -2.75 16.86
CA ALA A 76 3.01 -1.73 16.11
C ALA A 76 2.44 -0.34 16.42
N LYS A 77 3.32 0.63 16.70
CA LYS A 77 2.95 2.03 17.00
C LYS A 77 3.45 3.03 15.97
N ILE A 78 4.37 2.60 15.10
CA ILE A 78 5.04 3.47 14.14
C ILE A 78 4.63 3.05 12.72
N PRO A 79 3.98 3.95 11.94
CA PRO A 79 3.55 3.64 10.58
C PRO A 79 4.70 3.16 9.69
N SER A 80 5.85 3.84 9.71
CA SER A 80 7.01 3.49 8.85
C SER A 80 7.55 2.08 9.11
N VAL A 81 7.47 1.59 10.36
CA VAL A 81 7.87 0.21 10.70
C VAL A 81 6.89 -0.79 10.09
N VAL A 82 5.58 -0.50 10.12
CA VAL A 82 4.57 -1.36 9.49
C VAL A 82 4.78 -1.38 7.98
N PHE A 83 4.92 -0.22 7.34
CA PHE A 83 5.18 -0.13 5.90
C PHE A 83 6.44 -0.90 5.50
N LYS A 84 7.55 -0.74 6.24
CA LYS A 84 8.77 -1.50 5.97
C LYS A 84 8.53 -3.01 6.00
N LYS A 85 7.83 -3.51 7.03
CA LYS A 85 7.51 -4.95 7.15
C LYS A 85 6.64 -5.44 6.01
N ILE A 86 5.62 -4.66 5.64
CA ILE A 86 4.73 -4.96 4.53
C ILE A 86 5.56 -4.99 3.24
N CYS A 87 6.24 -3.92 2.87
CA CYS A 87 7.04 -3.85 1.64
C CYS A 87 8.15 -4.93 1.55
N SER A 88 8.67 -5.42 2.68
CA SER A 88 9.63 -6.54 2.68
C SER A 88 9.00 -7.92 2.53
N SER A 89 7.67 -8.07 2.63
CA SER A 89 6.98 -9.37 2.65
C SER A 89 5.90 -9.54 1.59
N VAL A 90 5.22 -8.47 1.18
CA VAL A 90 4.24 -8.54 0.07
C VAL A 90 4.91 -8.39 -1.28
N SER A 91 4.40 -9.15 -2.24
CA SER A 91 4.77 -9.01 -3.64
C SER A 91 3.84 -8.01 -4.33
N PHE A 92 4.43 -7.00 -4.97
CA PHE A 92 3.70 -6.08 -5.85
C PHE A 92 3.56 -6.59 -7.29
N LYS A 93 3.87 -7.87 -7.55
CA LYS A 93 3.78 -8.47 -8.90
C LYS A 93 2.38 -8.38 -9.50
N ASN A 94 1.35 -8.46 -8.66
CA ASN A 94 -0.05 -8.41 -9.07
C ASN A 94 -0.70 -7.04 -8.76
N CYS A 95 0.09 -5.97 -8.55
CA CYS A 95 -0.46 -4.64 -8.39
C CYS A 95 -1.05 -4.16 -9.73
N VAL A 96 -2.35 -3.89 -9.76
CA VAL A 96 -3.08 -3.42 -10.95
C VAL A 96 -3.17 -1.89 -11.03
N ASP A 97 -2.48 -1.19 -10.13
CA ASP A 97 -2.50 0.27 -10.07
C ASP A 97 -1.66 0.87 -11.20
N GLY A 98 -2.27 1.75 -11.99
CA GLY A 98 -1.64 2.37 -13.15
C GLY A 98 -0.46 3.29 -12.80
N ALA A 99 -0.57 4.05 -11.70
CA ALA A 99 0.48 4.97 -11.27
C ALA A 99 1.69 4.20 -10.73
N PHE A 100 1.46 3.12 -9.97
CA PHE A 100 2.52 2.22 -9.53
C PHE A 100 3.18 1.49 -10.69
N GLY A 101 2.40 1.01 -11.67
CA GLY A 101 2.91 0.39 -12.88
C GLY A 101 3.83 1.33 -13.67
N LEU A 102 3.41 2.58 -13.84
CA LEU A 102 4.22 3.63 -14.45
C LEU A 102 5.51 3.84 -13.67
N LEU A 103 5.43 4.07 -12.35
CA LEU A 103 6.60 4.23 -11.47
C LEU A 103 7.60 3.08 -11.61
N LYS A 104 7.13 1.85 -11.49
CA LYS A 104 7.94 0.64 -11.55
C LYS A 104 8.66 0.55 -12.91
N SER A 105 7.93 0.71 -14.00
CA SER A 105 8.49 0.62 -15.34
C SER A 105 9.51 1.73 -15.63
N THR A 106 9.24 2.97 -15.20
CA THR A 106 10.18 4.08 -15.35
C THR A 106 11.49 3.82 -14.58
N LEU A 107 11.39 3.36 -13.33
CA LEU A 107 12.58 3.04 -12.54
C LEU A 107 13.40 1.90 -13.16
N GLN A 108 12.75 0.85 -13.66
CA GLN A 108 13.43 -0.26 -14.34
C GLN A 108 14.11 0.17 -15.64
N ASN A 109 13.51 1.11 -16.38
CA ASN A 109 14.10 1.65 -17.60
C ASN A 109 15.31 2.55 -17.31
N TRP A 110 15.25 3.36 -16.24
CA TRP A 110 16.35 4.25 -15.86
C TRP A 110 17.49 3.51 -15.15
N PHE A 111 17.19 2.40 -14.47
CA PHE A 111 18.14 1.58 -13.71
C PHE A 111 17.96 0.10 -14.07
N PRO A 112 18.35 -0.32 -15.29
CA PRO A 112 18.30 -1.72 -15.67
C PRO A 112 19.24 -2.56 -14.81
N HIS A 113 18.93 -3.85 -14.65
CA HIS A 113 19.89 -4.79 -14.06
C HIS A 113 21.15 -4.86 -14.93
N GLU A 114 22.33 -4.81 -14.30
CA GLU A 114 23.61 -5.15 -14.93
C GLU A 114 23.63 -6.60 -15.43
#